data_AF-A0A495SDB0-F1
#
_entry.id   AF-A0A495SDB0-F1
#
_cell.length_a   1.000
_cell.length_b   1.000
_cell.length_c   1.000
_cell.angle_alpha   90.00
_cell.angle_beta   90.00
_cell.angle_gamma   90.00
#
_symmetry.space_group_name_H-M   'P 1'
#
loop_
_entity.id
_entity.type
_entity.pdbx_description
1 polymer ?
#
loop_
_entity_poly.entity_id
_entity_poly.type
_entity_poly.pdbx_seq_one_letter_code
_entity_poly.pdbx_strand_id
1 'polypeptide(L)'
;MRKIIILLGAVSALGANAQSWNLSGNTGTNPSTDFIGTTDNQSLVFKTNNTEKVKITPNGRFIFFNVATPGQVWDKNLFFGGGIDNPTATGNVVFGIGAFTQNTVGGGNTALGNNAMSLMTGGDFNVALGLNSMRNTQSGTYNTAVGMNALENFKSGDGNTSVGTGSMALGNLIGNNNVGLGLNVLRYLNSGNNNVAIGADSYRALATGSNNVSLGFSNARYITSGNNNIFIGSNITPYNTTSPNNELNIGNWIVGNNGTIGIGTFTNQLPADGVASDGNKYKLFVKDGIKTEKVKVDVSSANGWADYVFEKDYKLLPLNDLEKYIAQNGHLPEVPTTEEAMRNGIELKEMNILLLKKIEELTLYMIEQQKRIEALEAK
;
A
#
# COMPACT_ATOMS: atom_id res chain seq x y z
N MET A 1 -9.36 86.53 66.52
CA MET A 1 -8.29 87.03 65.64
C MET A 1 -6.95 86.48 66.12
N ARG A 2 -6.05 86.19 65.16
CA ARG A 2 -4.62 85.84 65.30
C ARG A 2 -4.26 84.35 65.37
N LYS A 3 -3.92 83.87 64.17
CA LYS A 3 -3.06 82.74 63.81
C LYS A 3 -1.63 82.94 64.34
N ILE A 4 -0.92 81.84 64.60
CA ILE A 4 0.55 81.57 64.49
C ILE A 4 0.62 80.05 64.68
N ILE A 5 0.55 79.18 63.66
CA ILE A 5 1.52 78.75 62.61
C ILE A 5 2.94 78.48 63.15
N ILE A 6 3.47 77.32 62.71
CA ILE A 6 4.89 76.89 62.57
C ILE A 6 5.24 75.78 63.57
N LEU A 7 5.75 74.60 63.18
CA LEU A 7 5.92 73.96 61.87
C LEU A 7 6.24 72.49 62.15
N LEU A 8 5.71 71.64 61.28
CA LEU A 8 5.97 70.22 61.17
C LEU A 8 7.46 69.89 61.04
N GLY A 9 7.89 68.84 61.73
CA GLY A 9 8.99 67.99 61.28
C GLY A 9 8.44 66.59 61.03
N ALA A 10 7.95 66.33 59.82
CA ALA A 10 7.56 64.99 59.39
C ALA A 10 8.72 64.36 58.61
N VAL A 11 9.23 63.24 59.11
CA VAL A 11 10.04 62.30 58.32
C VAL A 11 9.06 61.41 57.56
N SER A 12 8.97 61.60 56.25
CA SER A 12 8.16 60.79 55.36
C SER A 12 8.92 59.51 54.99
N ALA A 13 8.41 58.35 55.43
CA ALA A 13 8.74 57.07 54.82
C ALA A 13 7.67 56.74 53.78
N LEU A 14 8.00 56.95 52.50
CA LEU A 14 7.20 56.52 51.36
C LEU A 14 7.28 55.00 51.22
N GLY A 15 6.37 54.29 51.88
CA GLY A 15 6.09 52.89 51.58
C GLY A 15 5.17 52.80 50.38
N ALA A 16 5.67 52.39 49.22
CA ALA A 16 4.84 52.01 48.09
C ALA A 16 4.04 50.75 48.48
N ASN A 17 2.72 50.89 48.65
CA ASN A 17 1.86 49.74 48.94
C ASN A 17 1.75 48.86 47.68
N ALA A 18 2.18 47.60 47.78
CA ALA A 18 1.86 46.58 46.79
C ALA A 18 0.35 46.27 46.83
N GLN A 19 -0.30 46.25 45.67
CA GLN A 19 -1.73 45.99 45.54
C GLN A 19 -2.01 44.50 45.85
N SER A 20 -2.76 44.21 46.91
CA SER A 20 -3.10 42.83 47.31
C SER A 20 -4.43 42.39 46.72
N TRP A 21 -4.53 41.10 46.35
CA TRP A 21 -5.80 40.51 45.92
C TRP A 21 -6.61 40.05 47.13
N ASN A 22 -7.74 40.70 47.38
CA ASN A 22 -8.57 40.40 48.54
C ASN A 22 -9.37 39.11 48.31
N LEU A 23 -9.46 38.29 49.36
CA LEU A 23 -10.34 37.13 49.42
C LEU A 23 -11.83 37.52 49.31
N SER A 24 -12.21 38.76 49.66
CA SER A 24 -13.56 39.32 49.46
C SER A 24 -13.73 40.13 48.16
N GLY A 25 -12.71 40.19 47.30
CA GLY A 25 -12.77 40.88 46.00
C GLY A 25 -12.44 42.38 46.03
N ASN A 26 -12.20 42.94 44.84
CA ASN A 26 -11.71 44.30 44.61
C ASN A 26 -12.65 45.09 43.67
N THR A 27 -13.02 46.35 44.02
CA THR A 27 -13.81 47.26 43.17
C THR A 27 -12.92 48.24 42.39
N GLY A 28 -13.12 48.40 41.06
CA GLY A 28 -12.46 49.44 40.23
C GLY A 28 -11.18 49.03 39.48
N THR A 29 -11.05 47.80 38.98
CA THR A 29 -9.82 47.24 38.34
C THR A 29 -9.60 47.60 36.85
N ASN A 30 -8.37 47.46 36.33
CA ASN A 30 -7.95 47.62 34.92
C ASN A 30 -7.22 46.36 34.36
N PRO A 31 -7.76 45.68 33.32
CA PRO A 31 -7.20 44.43 32.78
C PRO A 31 -5.79 44.48 32.15
N SER A 32 -5.29 45.67 31.80
CA SER A 32 -3.94 45.81 31.26
C SER A 32 -2.86 45.84 32.33
N THR A 33 -3.25 46.04 33.60
CA THR A 33 -2.34 46.20 34.74
C THR A 33 -2.69 45.32 35.94
N ASP A 34 -3.96 44.91 36.09
CA ASP A 34 -4.45 44.08 37.19
C ASP A 34 -4.73 42.65 36.70
N PHE A 35 -4.14 41.64 37.35
CA PHE A 35 -4.39 40.23 37.06
C PHE A 35 -4.10 39.32 38.25
N ILE A 36 -4.80 38.17 38.29
CA ILE A 36 -4.44 37.04 39.15
C ILE A 36 -3.56 36.11 38.34
N GLY A 37 -2.46 35.75 38.95
CA GLY A 37 -1.41 35.03 38.28
C GLY A 37 -0.14 35.68 38.72
N THR A 38 0.80 35.71 37.81
CA THR A 38 2.18 35.91 38.15
C THR A 38 2.68 36.90 37.12
N THR A 39 2.96 38.13 37.54
CA THR A 39 3.63 39.10 36.68
C THR A 39 5.02 38.60 36.27
N ASP A 40 5.56 37.71 37.08
CA ASP A 40 6.86 37.08 37.01
C ASP A 40 6.85 35.70 36.32
N ASN A 41 5.84 35.39 35.48
CA ASN A 41 5.79 34.18 34.62
C ASN A 41 5.87 32.84 35.37
N GLN A 42 5.32 32.78 36.59
CA GLN A 42 5.21 31.55 37.35
C GLN A 42 3.94 30.78 36.99
N SER A 43 4.03 29.46 37.12
CA SER A 43 2.84 28.65 37.08
C SER A 43 1.88 29.19 38.13
N LEU A 44 0.61 29.35 37.77
CA LEU A 44 -0.38 29.54 38.79
C LEU A 44 -0.52 28.18 39.49
N VAL A 45 0.28 28.03 40.55
CA VAL A 45 0.43 26.82 41.33
C VAL A 45 -0.64 26.82 42.40
N PHE A 46 -1.37 25.71 42.45
CA PHE A 46 -2.31 25.45 43.51
C PHE A 46 -1.75 24.35 44.40
N LYS A 47 -1.58 24.69 45.68
CA LYS A 47 -1.09 23.79 46.72
C LYS A 47 -2.22 23.44 47.68
N THR A 48 -2.11 22.28 48.31
CA THR A 48 -2.90 21.89 49.49
C THR A 48 -1.99 21.28 50.53
N ASN A 49 -2.19 21.66 51.80
CA ASN A 49 -1.30 21.24 52.88
C ASN A 49 0.19 21.45 52.52
N ASN A 50 0.50 22.58 51.89
CA ASN A 50 1.81 22.94 51.35
C ASN A 50 2.39 22.01 50.25
N THR A 51 1.61 21.08 49.70
CA THR A 51 2.02 20.20 48.59
C THR A 51 1.42 20.68 47.27
N GLU A 52 2.23 20.83 46.24
CA GLU A 52 1.78 21.17 44.88
C GLU A 52 0.94 20.05 44.27
N LYS A 53 -0.20 20.44 43.71
CA LYS A 53 -1.16 19.51 43.12
C LYS A 53 -1.46 19.85 41.68
N VAL A 54 -1.55 21.14 41.38
CA VAL A 54 -1.91 21.64 40.06
C VAL A 54 -1.02 22.82 39.74
N LYS A 55 -0.73 22.96 38.46
CA LYS A 55 -0.24 24.20 37.91
C LYS A 55 -0.89 24.51 36.58
N ILE A 56 -1.46 25.70 36.45
CA ILE A 56 -1.59 26.31 35.13
C ILE A 56 -0.16 26.64 34.74
N THR A 57 0.35 26.01 33.70
CA THR A 57 1.61 26.45 33.14
C THR A 57 1.38 27.79 32.45
N PRO A 58 2.39 28.64 32.42
CA PRO A 58 2.36 29.87 31.64
C PRO A 58 1.97 29.68 30.16
N ASN A 59 1.99 28.45 29.64
CA ASN A 59 1.62 28.14 28.26
C ASN A 59 0.11 28.02 28.00
N GLY A 60 -0.74 28.27 29.01
CA GLY A 60 -2.18 28.04 28.93
C GLY A 60 -2.56 26.57 29.09
N ARG A 61 -1.73 25.83 29.82
CA ARG A 61 -1.61 24.39 29.71
C ARG A 61 -1.43 23.80 31.08
N PHE A 62 -2.14 22.76 31.42
CA PHE A 62 -2.29 22.40 32.82
C PHE A 62 -1.51 21.14 33.16
N ILE A 63 -0.72 21.19 34.23
CA ILE A 63 0.03 20.02 34.70
C ILE A 63 -0.45 19.66 36.10
N PHE A 64 -0.60 18.36 36.33
CA PHE A 64 -1.12 17.78 37.56
C PHE A 64 -0.12 16.79 38.15
N PHE A 65 0.11 16.86 39.46
CA PHE A 65 1.06 16.00 40.18
C PHE A 65 0.34 15.04 41.13
N ASN A 66 0.74 13.75 41.13
CA ASN A 66 1.02 12.89 42.31
C ASN A 66 1.50 11.46 41.91
N VAL A 67 2.60 10.95 42.48
CA VAL A 67 2.83 9.49 42.67
C VAL A 67 3.03 9.30 44.17
N ALA A 68 1.97 8.90 44.87
CA ALA A 68 2.01 8.85 46.33
C ALA A 68 2.83 7.65 46.86
N THR A 69 3.19 6.70 45.99
CA THR A 69 3.77 5.40 46.38
C THR A 69 4.91 4.98 45.44
N PRO A 70 6.10 4.58 45.95
CA PRO A 70 7.17 4.02 45.14
C PRO A 70 6.71 2.75 44.38
N GLY A 71 6.94 2.71 43.06
CA GLY A 71 6.55 1.59 42.20
C GLY A 71 5.25 1.77 41.40
N GLN A 72 4.50 2.86 41.60
CA GLN A 72 3.39 3.22 40.71
C GLN A 72 3.91 3.89 39.42
N VAL A 73 3.46 3.41 38.27
CA VAL A 73 3.67 4.03 36.96
C VAL A 73 2.57 5.07 36.75
N TRP A 74 2.90 6.22 36.16
CA TRP A 74 1.92 7.27 35.84
C TRP A 74 0.79 6.70 34.96
N ASP A 75 -0.43 6.82 35.45
CA ASP A 75 -1.68 6.44 34.79
C ASP A 75 -2.41 7.67 34.22
N LYS A 76 -1.78 8.84 34.18
CA LYS A 76 -2.39 10.10 33.69
C LYS A 76 -1.75 10.59 32.40
N ASN A 77 -2.51 11.34 31.63
CA ASN A 77 -2.06 11.90 30.36
C ASN A 77 -1.24 13.17 30.54
N LEU A 78 -0.29 13.38 29.63
CA LEU A 78 0.54 14.58 29.60
C LEU A 78 0.05 15.53 28.49
N PHE A 79 -0.56 16.64 28.90
CA PHE A 79 -1.04 17.73 28.04
C PHE A 79 -0.43 19.06 28.54
N PHE A 80 -0.34 20.17 27.80
CA PHE A 80 -1.37 20.74 26.93
C PHE A 80 -0.78 21.53 25.75
N GLY A 81 -1.61 22.32 25.05
CA GLY A 81 -1.42 22.91 23.71
C GLY A 81 -2.42 22.38 22.72
N GLY A 82 -2.79 21.16 23.05
CA GLY A 82 -3.81 20.31 22.53
C GLY A 82 -4.04 19.21 23.57
N GLY A 83 -5.13 18.45 23.44
CA GLY A 83 -5.64 17.52 24.45
C GLY A 83 -6.89 18.03 25.17
N ILE A 84 -7.70 17.10 25.69
CA ILE A 84 -8.84 17.42 26.57
C ILE A 84 -8.47 17.23 28.04
N ASP A 85 -8.99 18.08 28.94
CA ASP A 85 -8.74 18.03 30.40
C ASP A 85 -9.21 16.74 31.08
N ASN A 86 -10.11 15.98 30.45
CA ASN A 86 -10.66 14.73 31.00
C ASN A 86 -10.47 13.55 30.05
N PRO A 87 -9.40 12.78 30.21
CA PRO A 87 -9.25 11.58 29.43
C PRO A 87 -9.58 10.37 30.32
N THR A 88 -10.75 9.77 30.11
CA THR A 88 -11.06 8.41 30.60
C THR A 88 -10.03 7.38 30.11
N ALA A 89 -9.27 7.77 29.09
CA ALA A 89 -8.11 7.12 28.55
C ALA A 89 -6.79 7.56 29.20
N THR A 90 -5.96 6.59 29.58
CA THR A 90 -4.66 6.83 30.23
C THR A 90 -3.50 6.67 29.24
N GLY A 91 -2.32 7.17 29.60
CA GLY A 91 -1.09 6.98 28.82
C GLY A 91 -0.96 7.77 27.51
N ASN A 92 -1.80 8.80 27.29
CA ASN A 92 -1.66 9.67 26.11
C ASN A 92 -0.55 10.73 26.31
N VAL A 93 0.22 10.98 25.25
CA VAL A 93 1.29 11.98 25.18
C VAL A 93 0.99 12.96 24.06
N VAL A 94 0.76 14.23 24.39
CA VAL A 94 0.33 15.19 23.38
C VAL A 94 1.01 16.54 23.50
N PHE A 95 1.48 17.02 22.36
CA PHE A 95 2.23 18.25 22.25
C PHE A 95 2.03 18.91 20.88
N GLY A 96 1.39 20.08 20.87
CA GLY A 96 1.16 20.89 19.66
C GLY A 96 -0.11 21.71 19.75
N ILE A 97 -0.13 22.89 19.14
CA ILE A 97 -1.33 23.76 19.13
C ILE A 97 -2.46 23.03 18.41
N GLY A 98 -3.61 22.86 19.05
CA GLY A 98 -4.76 22.17 18.47
C GLY A 98 -4.60 20.65 18.34
N ALA A 99 -3.51 20.05 18.84
CA ALA A 99 -3.34 18.59 18.81
C ALA A 99 -4.40 17.90 19.67
N PHE A 100 -4.91 16.73 19.30
CA PHE A 100 -5.73 15.90 20.19
C PHE A 100 -6.93 16.61 20.87
N THR A 101 -7.48 17.66 20.24
CA THR A 101 -8.49 18.54 20.87
C THR A 101 -9.90 17.93 20.96
N GLN A 102 -10.19 16.86 20.21
CA GLN A 102 -11.52 16.23 20.18
C GLN A 102 -11.56 14.76 20.64
N ASN A 103 -10.45 14.19 21.15
CA ASN A 103 -10.45 12.81 21.60
C ASN A 103 -11.32 12.63 22.84
N THR A 104 -12.42 11.88 22.72
CA THR A 104 -13.37 11.61 23.81
C THR A 104 -13.18 10.24 24.46
N VAL A 105 -12.51 9.28 23.80
CA VAL A 105 -12.18 7.93 24.30
C VAL A 105 -10.90 7.36 23.64
N GLY A 106 -10.06 6.66 24.40
CA GLY A 106 -8.91 5.89 23.90
C GLY A 106 -7.51 6.35 24.36
N GLY A 107 -6.72 5.41 24.89
CA GLY A 107 -5.46 5.58 25.62
C GLY A 107 -4.21 5.15 24.85
N GLY A 108 -3.04 5.48 25.40
CA GLY A 108 -1.75 5.14 24.80
C GLY A 108 -1.42 5.85 23.48
N ASN A 109 -2.11 6.95 23.14
CA ASN A 109 -1.89 7.69 21.90
C ASN A 109 -0.77 8.72 22.04
N THR A 110 0.02 8.92 20.99
CA THR A 110 1.07 9.94 20.91
C THR A 110 0.76 10.94 19.80
N ALA A 111 0.39 12.18 20.12
CA ALA A 111 0.09 13.24 19.15
C ALA A 111 1.06 14.42 19.24
N LEU A 112 1.97 14.53 18.28
CA LEU A 112 3.00 15.57 18.21
C LEU A 112 2.84 16.41 16.94
N GLY A 113 2.47 17.67 17.07
CA GLY A 113 2.37 18.60 15.94
C GLY A 113 1.10 19.44 15.96
N ASN A 114 1.10 20.55 15.21
CA ASN A 114 -0.10 21.38 15.10
C ASN A 114 -1.24 20.57 14.45
N ASN A 115 -2.39 20.54 15.12
CA ASN A 115 -3.55 19.74 14.75
C ASN A 115 -3.31 18.23 14.61
N ALA A 116 -2.22 17.68 15.17
CA ALA A 116 -1.99 16.24 15.16
C ALA A 116 -3.12 15.54 15.94
N MET A 117 -3.80 14.56 15.32
CA MET A 117 -4.99 13.89 15.87
C MET A 117 -6.10 14.84 16.37
N SER A 118 -6.23 16.05 15.82
CA SER A 118 -7.12 17.06 16.43
C SER A 118 -8.60 16.68 16.47
N LEU A 119 -9.08 15.86 15.52
CA LEU A 119 -10.48 15.45 15.38
C LEU A 119 -10.74 13.95 15.69
N MET A 120 -9.74 13.20 16.17
CA MET A 120 -9.92 11.80 16.59
C MET A 120 -11.00 11.72 17.66
N THR A 121 -12.04 10.89 17.49
CA THR A 121 -13.12 10.72 18.49
C THR A 121 -13.09 9.36 19.19
N GLY A 122 -12.33 8.37 18.72
CA GLY A 122 -12.10 7.13 19.46
C GLY A 122 -10.92 6.29 18.95
N GLY A 123 -10.15 5.65 19.84
CA GLY A 123 -9.14 4.67 19.48
C GLY A 123 -7.87 4.69 20.34
N ASP A 124 -7.21 3.54 20.45
CA ASP A 124 -6.03 3.33 21.30
C ASP A 124 -4.74 3.18 20.51
N PHE A 125 -3.61 3.46 21.15
CA PHE A 125 -2.26 3.11 20.68
C PHE A 125 -1.89 3.67 19.30
N ASN A 126 -2.38 4.87 18.96
CA ASN A 126 -2.00 5.56 17.73
C ASN A 126 -0.79 6.46 17.94
N VAL A 127 -0.02 6.68 16.87
CA VAL A 127 1.11 7.60 16.83
C VAL A 127 0.89 8.57 15.67
N ALA A 128 0.87 9.88 15.93
CA ALA A 128 0.75 10.93 14.91
C ALA A 128 1.80 12.00 15.15
N LEU A 129 2.74 12.12 14.22
CA LEU A 129 3.88 13.02 14.30
C LEU A 129 3.92 13.90 13.05
N GLY A 130 3.56 15.18 13.18
CA GLY A 130 3.61 16.16 12.10
C GLY A 130 2.39 17.08 12.06
N LEU A 131 2.54 18.19 11.31
CA LEU A 131 1.43 19.11 11.03
C LEU A 131 0.28 18.36 10.35
N ASN A 132 -0.92 18.44 10.94
CA ASN A 132 -2.14 17.76 10.52
C ASN A 132 -2.02 16.23 10.37
N SER A 133 -1.02 15.60 11.00
CA SER A 133 -0.90 14.13 10.98
C SER A 133 -2.12 13.52 11.70
N MET A 134 -2.83 12.61 11.03
CA MET A 134 -4.09 12.03 11.50
C MET A 134 -5.18 13.05 11.87
N ARG A 135 -5.16 14.28 11.32
CA ARG A 135 -6.02 15.37 11.78
C ARG A 135 -7.50 15.02 11.83
N ASN A 136 -8.05 14.44 10.76
CA ASN A 136 -9.49 14.24 10.57
C ASN A 136 -9.95 12.79 10.81
N THR A 137 -9.15 12.00 11.54
CA THR A 137 -9.47 10.64 12.00
C THR A 137 -10.76 10.65 12.80
N GLN A 138 -11.70 9.72 12.58
CA GLN A 138 -12.87 9.56 13.45
C GLN A 138 -12.64 8.43 14.44
N SER A 139 -12.31 7.22 13.95
CA SER A 139 -11.96 6.09 14.81
C SER A 139 -10.74 5.30 14.31
N GLY A 140 -10.03 4.58 15.18
CA GLY A 140 -8.99 3.62 14.75
C GLY A 140 -7.93 3.35 15.80
N THR A 141 -7.38 2.13 15.78
CA THR A 141 -6.41 1.62 16.78
C THR A 141 -5.11 1.19 16.10
N TYR A 142 -3.98 1.33 16.79
CA TYR A 142 -2.67 0.88 16.30
C TYR A 142 -2.21 1.53 14.98
N ASN A 143 -2.65 2.76 14.69
CA ASN A 143 -2.21 3.47 13.50
C ASN A 143 -0.94 4.29 13.77
N THR A 144 -0.01 4.29 12.84
CA THR A 144 1.20 5.13 12.86
C THR A 144 1.17 6.10 11.70
N ALA A 145 1.25 7.40 11.98
CA ALA A 145 1.30 8.47 11.01
C ALA A 145 2.48 9.39 11.30
N VAL A 146 3.42 9.51 10.36
CA VAL A 146 4.63 10.31 10.51
C VAL A 146 4.86 11.14 9.26
N GLY A 147 4.75 12.45 9.37
CA GLY A 147 4.92 13.40 8.29
C GLY A 147 3.79 14.41 8.21
N MET A 148 4.05 15.53 7.51
CA MET A 148 3.04 16.54 7.25
C MET A 148 1.88 15.93 6.47
N ASN A 149 0.67 16.05 6.99
CA ASN A 149 -0.56 15.53 6.43
C ASN A 149 -0.59 13.99 6.24
N ALA A 150 0.30 13.24 6.89
CA ALA A 150 0.22 11.77 6.87
C ALA A 150 -1.11 11.33 7.51
N LEU A 151 -1.92 10.56 6.79
CA LEU A 151 -3.27 10.16 7.20
C LEU A 151 -4.21 11.34 7.56
N GLU A 152 -4.02 12.53 6.95
CA GLU A 152 -4.79 13.74 7.32
C GLU A 152 -6.32 13.55 7.26
N ASN A 153 -6.84 12.98 6.17
CA ASN A 153 -8.26 12.66 5.98
C ASN A 153 -8.52 11.16 6.23
N PHE A 154 -7.94 10.55 7.25
CA PHE A 154 -8.32 9.19 7.64
C PHE A 154 -9.74 9.19 8.24
N LYS A 155 -10.60 8.19 7.97
CA LYS A 155 -11.94 8.10 8.58
C LYS A 155 -11.97 7.03 9.65
N SER A 156 -11.71 5.77 9.27
CA SER A 156 -11.68 4.66 10.20
C SER A 156 -10.80 3.50 9.77
N GLY A 157 -10.28 2.76 10.75
CA GLY A 157 -9.55 1.51 10.55
C GLY A 157 -8.38 1.30 11.52
N ASP A 158 -7.83 0.10 11.49
CA ASP A 158 -6.82 -0.35 12.44
C ASP A 158 -5.52 -0.76 11.74
N GLY A 159 -4.39 -0.57 12.42
CA GLY A 159 -3.09 -1.11 11.99
C GLY A 159 -2.50 -0.46 10.74
N ASN A 160 -2.89 0.78 10.41
CA ASN A 160 -2.31 1.47 9.25
C ASN A 160 -0.99 2.16 9.60
N THR A 161 0.01 2.05 8.73
CA THR A 161 1.31 2.74 8.85
C THR A 161 1.48 3.69 7.68
N SER A 162 1.55 5.00 7.94
CA SER A 162 1.70 6.04 6.95
C SER A 162 2.89 6.94 7.30
N VAL A 163 3.95 6.88 6.49
CA VAL A 163 5.19 7.61 6.73
C VAL A 163 5.57 8.38 5.47
N GLY A 164 5.62 9.70 5.57
CA GLY A 164 5.94 10.61 4.47
C GLY A 164 4.89 11.69 4.29
N THR A 165 5.32 12.82 3.72
CA THR A 165 4.43 13.96 3.46
C THR A 165 3.31 13.55 2.51
N GLY A 166 2.06 13.79 2.92
CA GLY A 166 0.89 13.48 2.09
C GLY A 166 0.63 11.99 1.85
N SER A 167 1.31 11.09 2.59
CA SER A 167 1.04 9.65 2.54
C SER A 167 -0.37 9.36 3.07
N MET A 168 -1.19 8.67 2.26
CA MET A 168 -2.57 8.30 2.61
C MET A 168 -3.46 9.48 3.06
N ALA A 169 -3.19 10.69 2.53
CA ALA A 169 -3.66 11.93 3.15
C ALA A 169 -5.08 12.38 2.78
N LEU A 170 -5.56 12.11 1.57
CA LEU A 170 -6.74 12.79 1.00
C LEU A 170 -7.95 11.89 0.74
N GLY A 171 -7.80 10.58 0.86
CA GLY A 171 -8.84 9.65 0.40
C GLY A 171 -10.08 9.48 1.30
N ASN A 172 -10.12 9.99 2.53
CA ASN A 172 -11.19 9.58 3.47
C ASN A 172 -11.14 8.08 3.78
N LEU A 173 -9.93 7.51 3.91
CA LEU A 173 -9.70 6.07 4.06
C LEU A 173 -10.59 5.43 5.13
N ILE A 174 -11.36 4.44 4.72
CA ILE A 174 -11.99 3.41 5.54
C ILE A 174 -11.29 2.07 5.23
N GLY A 175 -10.43 1.60 6.13
CA GLY A 175 -9.69 0.36 5.88
C GLY A 175 -8.52 0.09 6.83
N ASN A 176 -8.08 -1.17 6.85
CA ASN A 176 -7.16 -1.74 7.83
C ASN A 176 -5.84 -2.20 7.19
N ASN A 177 -4.78 -2.24 8.00
CA ASN A 177 -3.49 -2.86 7.68
C ASN A 177 -2.83 -2.33 6.40
N ASN A 178 -3.01 -1.05 6.07
CA ASN A 178 -2.34 -0.45 4.94
C ASN A 178 -1.00 0.16 5.36
N VAL A 179 0.03 -0.05 4.56
CA VAL A 179 1.38 0.50 4.76
C VAL A 179 1.68 1.44 3.59
N GLY A 180 1.80 2.74 3.86
CA GLY A 180 2.28 3.76 2.94
C GLY A 180 3.60 4.34 3.42
N LEU A 181 4.68 4.17 2.65
CA LEU A 181 5.99 4.78 2.93
C LEU A 181 6.48 5.60 1.73
N GLY A 182 6.42 6.93 1.82
CA GLY A 182 6.90 7.85 0.78
C GLY A 182 6.05 9.11 0.60
N LEU A 183 6.53 10.03 -0.25
CA LEU A 183 5.79 11.22 -0.63
C LEU A 183 4.54 10.84 -1.46
N ASN A 184 3.35 11.26 -1.03
CA ASN A 184 2.08 11.06 -1.76
C ASN A 184 1.73 9.60 -2.11
N VAL A 185 2.28 8.64 -1.40
CA VAL A 185 1.92 7.22 -1.57
C VAL A 185 0.48 6.97 -1.11
N LEU A 186 -0.29 6.20 -1.87
CA LEU A 186 -1.72 5.91 -1.56
C LEU A 186 -2.56 7.16 -1.26
N ARG A 187 -2.17 8.33 -1.78
CA ARG A 187 -2.69 9.65 -1.35
C ARG A 187 -4.21 9.74 -1.38
N TYR A 188 -4.85 9.09 -2.34
CA TYR A 188 -6.29 9.14 -2.56
C TYR A 188 -7.01 7.83 -2.19
N LEU A 189 -6.44 6.95 -1.36
CA LEU A 189 -7.11 5.70 -0.95
C LEU A 189 -8.34 5.99 -0.08
N ASN A 190 -9.53 5.71 -0.60
CA ASN A 190 -10.82 5.91 0.07
C ASN A 190 -11.30 4.65 0.78
N SER A 191 -11.07 3.46 0.21
CA SER A 191 -11.47 2.19 0.79
C SER A 191 -10.50 1.09 0.38
N GLY A 192 -10.03 0.27 1.33
CA GLY A 192 -9.05 -0.74 1.01
C GLY A 192 -8.34 -1.32 2.22
N ASN A 193 -8.02 -2.61 2.18
CA ASN A 193 -7.31 -3.30 3.23
C ASN A 193 -6.01 -3.93 2.72
N ASN A 194 -5.04 -4.10 3.61
CA ASN A 194 -3.83 -4.89 3.36
C ASN A 194 -3.03 -4.41 2.14
N ASN A 195 -3.01 -3.10 1.86
CA ASN A 195 -2.18 -2.55 0.79
C ASN A 195 -0.80 -2.17 1.34
N VAL A 196 0.27 -2.58 0.67
CA VAL A 196 1.64 -2.15 0.94
C VAL A 196 2.11 -1.31 -0.23
N ALA A 197 2.40 -0.04 -0.02
CA ALA A 197 2.94 0.85 -1.03
C ALA A 197 4.14 1.61 -0.47
N ILE A 198 5.26 1.54 -1.19
CA ILE A 198 6.54 2.11 -0.78
C ILE A 198 7.15 2.83 -1.99
N GLY A 199 7.59 4.07 -1.81
CA GLY A 199 8.16 4.92 -2.86
C GLY A 199 7.27 6.09 -3.25
N ALA A 200 7.90 7.21 -3.65
CA ALA A 200 7.19 8.45 -3.94
C ALA A 200 6.21 8.28 -5.12
N ASP A 201 5.00 8.83 -4.95
CA ASP A 201 3.87 8.74 -5.89
C ASP A 201 3.43 7.29 -6.28
N SER A 202 3.91 6.26 -5.57
CA SER A 202 3.45 4.88 -5.76
C SER A 202 1.97 4.76 -5.39
N TYR A 203 1.15 4.23 -6.29
CA TYR A 203 -0.30 4.09 -6.08
C TYR A 203 -1.02 5.37 -5.67
N ARG A 204 -0.51 6.53 -6.09
CA ARG A 204 -1.03 7.84 -5.66
C ARG A 204 -2.55 7.96 -5.83
N ALA A 205 -3.08 7.55 -6.99
CA ALA A 205 -4.49 7.72 -7.36
C ALA A 205 -5.41 6.56 -6.96
N LEU A 206 -4.88 5.48 -6.35
CA LEU A 206 -5.71 4.32 -5.97
C LEU A 206 -6.79 4.79 -5.00
N ALA A 207 -8.06 4.70 -5.40
CA ALA A 207 -9.20 5.11 -4.59
C ALA A 207 -9.87 3.92 -3.90
N THR A 208 -10.00 2.78 -4.58
CA THR A 208 -10.56 1.56 -3.99
C THR A 208 -9.75 0.30 -4.32
N GLY A 209 -9.29 -0.44 -3.30
CA GLY A 209 -8.50 -1.63 -3.60
C GLY A 209 -7.88 -2.29 -2.40
N SER A 210 -7.72 -3.61 -2.43
CA SER A 210 -7.16 -4.38 -1.32
C SER A 210 -6.10 -5.38 -1.77
N ASN A 211 -5.27 -5.80 -0.81
CA ASN A 211 -4.25 -6.83 -0.97
C ASN A 211 -3.23 -6.51 -2.07
N ASN A 212 -2.89 -5.24 -2.26
CA ASN A 212 -1.92 -4.85 -3.26
C ASN A 212 -0.53 -4.62 -2.64
N VAL A 213 0.53 -4.88 -3.40
CA VAL A 213 1.91 -4.56 -3.09
C VAL A 213 2.45 -3.66 -4.20
N SER A 214 2.95 -2.46 -3.89
CA SER A 214 3.54 -1.54 -4.86
C SER A 214 4.85 -0.94 -4.34
N LEU A 215 5.99 -1.35 -4.88
CA LEU A 215 7.33 -0.96 -4.43
C LEU A 215 8.12 -0.22 -5.52
N GLY A 216 8.38 1.06 -5.29
CA GLY A 216 9.27 1.93 -6.04
C GLY A 216 8.62 3.24 -6.52
N PHE A 217 9.30 3.97 -7.41
CA PHE A 217 8.93 5.34 -7.76
C PHE A 217 7.82 5.40 -8.81
N SER A 218 6.73 6.12 -8.51
CA SER A 218 5.64 6.43 -9.43
C SER A 218 5.00 5.19 -10.08
N ASN A 219 5.01 4.06 -9.38
CA ASN A 219 4.37 2.82 -9.86
C ASN A 219 2.87 2.94 -9.83
N ALA A 220 2.23 2.55 -10.94
CA ALA A 220 0.79 2.47 -11.11
C ALA A 220 0.08 3.72 -10.55
N ARG A 221 0.71 4.88 -10.80
CA ARG A 221 0.36 6.16 -10.20
C ARG A 221 -1.10 6.57 -10.42
N TYR A 222 -1.67 6.16 -11.55
CA TYR A 222 -2.96 6.61 -12.07
C TYR A 222 -4.10 5.59 -11.95
N ILE A 223 -3.85 4.38 -11.42
CA ILE A 223 -4.96 3.44 -11.22
C ILE A 223 -5.90 3.98 -10.16
N THR A 224 -7.21 3.82 -10.34
CA THR A 224 -8.23 4.33 -9.42
C THR A 224 -8.91 3.22 -8.63
N SER A 225 -8.83 1.97 -9.10
CA SER A 225 -9.25 0.80 -8.33
C SER A 225 -8.35 -0.40 -8.58
N GLY A 226 -8.51 -1.50 -7.84
CA GLY A 226 -7.83 -2.77 -8.14
C GLY A 226 -7.43 -3.59 -6.92
N ASN A 227 -7.38 -4.92 -7.06
CA ASN A 227 -7.08 -5.83 -5.95
C ASN A 227 -6.01 -6.87 -6.31
N ASN A 228 -5.33 -7.38 -5.29
CA ASN A 228 -4.41 -8.52 -5.41
C ASN A 228 -3.26 -8.28 -6.42
N ASN A 229 -2.84 -7.04 -6.61
CA ASN A 229 -1.76 -6.71 -7.55
C ASN A 229 -0.40 -6.61 -6.85
N ILE A 230 0.68 -6.97 -7.53
CA ILE A 230 2.06 -6.81 -7.07
C ILE A 230 2.84 -6.04 -8.14
N PHE A 231 3.21 -4.79 -7.86
CA PHE A 231 4.00 -3.94 -8.75
C PHE A 231 5.33 -3.54 -8.14
N ILE A 232 6.45 -3.97 -8.71
CA ILE A 232 7.79 -3.72 -8.17
C ILE A 232 8.68 -3.15 -9.27
N GLY A 233 9.16 -1.92 -9.11
CA GLY A 233 9.93 -1.22 -10.15
C GLY A 233 9.76 0.29 -10.12
N SER A 234 9.90 0.96 -11.26
CA SER A 234 9.65 2.39 -11.37
C SER A 234 8.83 2.70 -12.62
N ASN A 235 7.90 3.64 -12.50
CA ASN A 235 7.01 4.08 -13.59
C ASN A 235 6.26 2.91 -14.26
N ILE A 236 5.89 1.89 -13.49
CA ILE A 236 5.06 0.79 -13.99
C ILE A 236 3.69 1.35 -14.37
N THR A 237 3.27 1.10 -15.61
CA THR A 237 1.90 1.30 -16.06
C THR A 237 1.24 -0.08 -16.11
N PRO A 238 0.26 -0.35 -15.24
CA PRO A 238 -0.44 -1.63 -15.25
C PRO A 238 -1.12 -1.89 -16.58
N TYR A 239 -1.34 -3.17 -16.86
CA TYR A 239 -2.15 -3.62 -17.99
C TYR A 239 -3.47 -2.86 -18.03
N ASN A 240 -4.28 -3.06 -16.99
CA ASN A 240 -5.53 -2.33 -16.86
C ASN A 240 -5.18 -1.04 -16.14
N THR A 241 -5.20 0.06 -16.88
CA THR A 241 -4.78 1.37 -16.38
C THR A 241 -5.75 1.98 -15.37
N THR A 242 -6.89 1.35 -15.12
CA THR A 242 -7.96 1.87 -14.26
C THR A 242 -8.23 0.95 -13.06
N SER A 243 -8.32 -0.36 -13.31
CA SER A 243 -8.79 -1.36 -12.34
C SER A 243 -8.07 -2.72 -12.43
N PRO A 244 -6.73 -2.79 -12.33
CA PRO A 244 -6.02 -4.05 -12.43
C PRO A 244 -6.41 -4.99 -11.27
N ASN A 245 -6.54 -6.29 -11.56
CA ASN A 245 -6.83 -7.29 -10.56
C ASN A 245 -5.97 -8.54 -10.80
N ASN A 246 -5.39 -9.09 -9.74
CA ASN A 246 -4.49 -10.25 -9.79
C ASN A 246 -3.30 -10.06 -10.75
N GLU A 247 -2.81 -8.82 -10.87
CA GLU A 247 -1.70 -8.48 -11.74
C GLU A 247 -0.36 -8.55 -11.00
N LEU A 248 0.61 -9.28 -11.53
CA LEU A 248 2.01 -9.18 -11.11
C LEU A 248 2.74 -8.33 -12.15
N ASN A 249 3.54 -7.33 -11.78
CA ASN A 249 4.43 -6.63 -12.68
C ASN A 249 5.74 -6.29 -11.94
N ILE A 250 6.84 -6.90 -12.33
CA ILE A 250 8.17 -6.60 -11.82
C ILE A 250 8.99 -5.97 -12.96
N GLY A 251 9.15 -4.66 -12.93
CA GLY A 251 9.97 -3.88 -13.87
C GLY A 251 9.57 -4.01 -15.34
N ASN A 252 8.31 -4.34 -15.65
CA ASN A 252 7.82 -4.73 -16.98
C ASN A 252 8.55 -5.94 -17.60
N TRP A 253 9.28 -6.72 -16.80
CA TRP A 253 10.01 -7.93 -17.23
C TRP A 253 9.31 -9.21 -16.85
N ILE A 254 8.61 -9.23 -15.71
CA ILE A 254 7.75 -10.34 -15.29
C ILE A 254 6.37 -9.76 -15.10
N VAL A 255 5.43 -10.17 -15.95
CA VAL A 255 4.02 -9.78 -15.84
C VAL A 255 3.18 -11.01 -15.52
N GLY A 256 2.22 -10.93 -14.61
CA GLY A 256 1.25 -11.97 -14.34
C GLY A 256 -0.16 -11.44 -14.52
N ASN A 257 -1.05 -12.23 -15.13
CA ASN A 257 -2.46 -11.87 -15.33
C ASN A 257 -3.35 -13.12 -15.21
N ASN A 258 -4.27 -13.15 -14.24
CA ASN A 258 -5.24 -14.24 -14.05
C ASN A 258 -4.64 -15.67 -14.12
N GLY A 259 -3.49 -15.87 -13.48
CA GLY A 259 -2.79 -17.16 -13.40
C GLY A 259 -1.82 -17.45 -14.55
N THR A 260 -1.63 -16.51 -15.46
CA THR A 260 -0.64 -16.55 -16.55
C THR A 260 0.59 -15.75 -16.16
N ILE A 261 1.79 -16.22 -16.52
CA ILE A 261 3.07 -15.50 -16.34
C ILE A 261 3.65 -15.18 -17.72
N GLY A 262 4.03 -13.93 -17.95
CA GLY A 262 4.86 -13.47 -19.05
C GLY A 262 6.26 -13.14 -18.57
N ILE A 263 7.27 -13.64 -19.29
CA ILE A 263 8.68 -13.28 -19.11
C ILE A 263 9.18 -12.57 -20.37
N GLY A 264 9.71 -11.36 -20.19
CA GLY A 264 10.23 -10.51 -21.26
C GLY A 264 9.55 -9.13 -21.32
N THR A 265 10.03 -8.27 -22.21
CA THR A 265 9.45 -6.93 -22.41
C THR A 265 8.23 -7.03 -23.34
N PHE A 266 7.05 -6.99 -22.74
CA PHE A 266 5.79 -6.98 -23.47
C PHE A 266 5.35 -5.53 -23.70
N THR A 267 5.20 -5.14 -24.96
CA THR A 267 4.55 -3.86 -25.34
C THR A 267 3.02 -4.00 -25.34
N ASN A 268 2.55 -5.25 -25.40
CA ASN A 268 1.15 -5.60 -25.45
C ASN A 268 0.77 -6.44 -24.24
N GLN A 269 -0.48 -6.24 -23.86
CA GLN A 269 -1.25 -6.92 -22.86
C GLN A 269 -1.20 -8.47 -22.96
N LEU A 270 -0.79 -9.19 -21.89
CA LEU A 270 -0.93 -10.66 -21.80
C LEU A 270 -2.41 -11.05 -21.79
N PRO A 271 -2.81 -12.15 -22.44
CA PRO A 271 -4.21 -12.54 -22.46
C PRO A 271 -4.82 -12.69 -21.06
N ALA A 272 -6.03 -12.15 -20.88
CA ALA A 272 -6.70 -12.03 -19.59
C ALA A 272 -7.08 -13.36 -18.94
N ASP A 273 -6.99 -14.48 -19.65
CA ASP A 273 -7.30 -15.82 -19.16
C ASP A 273 -6.24 -16.84 -19.58
N GLY A 274 -5.10 -16.37 -20.08
CA GLY A 274 -4.06 -17.17 -20.72
C GLY A 274 -4.38 -17.59 -22.14
N VAL A 275 -5.51 -17.17 -22.74
CA VAL A 275 -5.87 -17.54 -24.10
C VAL A 275 -5.04 -16.76 -25.12
N ALA A 276 -4.08 -17.40 -25.78
CA ALA A 276 -3.31 -16.76 -26.83
C ALA A 276 -4.19 -16.45 -28.06
N SER A 277 -3.60 -15.78 -29.07
CA SER A 277 -4.28 -15.37 -30.29
C SER A 277 -4.86 -16.53 -31.12
N ASP A 278 -4.41 -17.76 -30.83
CA ASP A 278 -4.86 -19.02 -31.43
C ASP A 278 -6.15 -19.58 -30.77
N GLY A 279 -6.61 -18.99 -29.67
CA GLY A 279 -7.76 -19.48 -28.90
C GLY A 279 -7.41 -20.53 -27.84
N ASN A 280 -6.14 -20.92 -27.71
CA ASN A 280 -5.67 -21.90 -26.74
C ASN A 280 -5.13 -21.25 -25.47
N LYS A 281 -5.26 -21.94 -24.33
CA LYS A 281 -4.89 -21.42 -23.02
C LYS A 281 -3.49 -21.84 -22.59
N TYR A 282 -2.59 -20.88 -22.44
CA TYR A 282 -1.22 -21.05 -21.96
C TYR A 282 -0.99 -20.34 -20.63
N LYS A 283 -0.21 -20.95 -19.74
CA LYS A 283 0.13 -20.36 -18.43
C LYS A 283 1.47 -19.62 -18.42
N LEU A 284 2.32 -19.86 -19.40
CA LEU A 284 3.66 -19.25 -19.49
C LEU A 284 3.90 -18.73 -20.91
N PHE A 285 4.07 -17.42 -21.03
CA PHE A 285 4.48 -16.74 -22.26
C PHE A 285 5.91 -16.27 -22.08
N VAL A 286 6.83 -16.72 -22.94
CA VAL A 286 8.23 -16.29 -22.89
C VAL A 286 8.59 -15.63 -24.21
N LYS A 287 8.84 -14.33 -24.19
CA LYS A 287 9.35 -13.61 -25.36
C LYS A 287 10.85 -13.89 -25.51
N ASP A 288 11.32 -13.97 -26.75
CA ASP A 288 12.74 -14.20 -27.10
C ASP A 288 13.26 -15.62 -26.77
N GLY A 289 12.37 -16.55 -26.43
CA GLY A 289 12.62 -17.98 -26.35
C GLY A 289 13.07 -18.50 -24.98
N ILE A 290 13.22 -19.83 -24.89
CA ILE A 290 13.65 -20.54 -23.68
C ILE A 290 14.92 -21.33 -24.01
N LYS A 291 16.03 -21.02 -23.35
CA LYS A 291 17.23 -21.86 -23.38
C LYS A 291 17.20 -22.80 -22.18
N THR A 292 17.11 -24.11 -22.44
CA THR A 292 17.10 -25.15 -21.39
C THR A 292 17.98 -26.32 -21.80
N GLU A 293 18.63 -26.95 -20.82
CA GLU A 293 19.39 -28.20 -21.04
C GLU A 293 18.45 -29.39 -21.27
N LYS A 294 17.26 -29.37 -20.68
CA LYS A 294 16.28 -30.46 -20.77
C LYS A 294 14.86 -29.91 -20.75
N VAL A 295 14.03 -30.45 -21.63
CA VAL A 295 12.58 -30.26 -21.62
C VAL A 295 11.91 -31.62 -21.64
N LYS A 296 10.97 -31.86 -20.73
CA LYS A 296 10.11 -33.04 -20.74
C LYS A 296 8.69 -32.56 -21.03
N VAL A 297 8.09 -33.12 -22.06
CA VAL A 297 6.70 -32.82 -22.43
C VAL A 297 5.86 -34.06 -22.17
N ASP A 298 4.85 -33.93 -21.32
CA ASP A 298 4.01 -35.06 -20.94
C ASP A 298 3.02 -35.42 -22.07
N VAL A 299 2.83 -36.72 -22.26
CA VAL A 299 1.87 -37.28 -23.21
C VAL A 299 0.63 -37.69 -22.42
N SER A 300 -0.39 -36.82 -22.44
CA SER A 300 -1.63 -36.97 -21.65
C SER A 300 -2.55 -38.14 -22.05
N SER A 301 -2.28 -38.84 -23.16
CA SER A 301 -3.08 -39.97 -23.63
C SER A 301 -2.20 -41.03 -24.31
N ALA A 302 -2.46 -42.31 -24.02
CA ALA A 302 -1.71 -43.44 -24.60
C ALA A 302 -1.85 -43.53 -26.14
N ASN A 303 -2.95 -43.02 -26.69
CA ASN A 303 -3.24 -43.04 -28.13
C ASN A 303 -2.58 -41.89 -28.91
N GLY A 304 -1.75 -41.08 -28.26
CA GLY A 304 -1.09 -39.92 -28.88
C GLY A 304 0.29 -40.22 -29.45
N TRP A 305 0.81 -41.45 -29.33
CA TRP A 305 2.13 -41.80 -29.86
C TRP A 305 1.99 -42.41 -31.27
N ALA A 306 2.94 -42.16 -32.17
CA ALA A 306 2.77 -42.41 -33.60
C ALA A 306 2.68 -43.90 -34.00
N ASP A 307 3.00 -44.83 -33.09
CA ASP A 307 3.08 -46.28 -33.33
C ASP A 307 1.90 -46.91 -34.09
N TYR A 308 0.72 -46.27 -34.09
CA TYR A 308 -0.45 -46.67 -34.88
C TYR A 308 -0.18 -46.73 -36.40
N VAL A 309 0.86 -46.06 -36.91
CA VAL A 309 1.27 -46.15 -38.32
C VAL A 309 1.63 -47.59 -38.73
N PHE A 310 2.03 -48.42 -37.76
CA PHE A 310 2.36 -49.83 -38.00
C PHE A 310 1.19 -50.79 -37.79
N GLU A 311 -0.01 -50.30 -37.48
CA GLU A 311 -1.21 -51.14 -37.37
C GLU A 311 -1.62 -51.67 -38.76
N LYS A 312 -2.19 -52.88 -38.81
CA LYS A 312 -2.49 -53.58 -40.08
C LYS A 312 -3.52 -52.86 -40.94
N ASP A 313 -4.35 -52.04 -40.34
CA ASP A 313 -5.41 -51.24 -40.95
C ASP A 313 -4.98 -49.78 -41.21
N TYR A 314 -3.72 -49.43 -40.94
CA TYR A 314 -3.18 -48.12 -41.28
C TYR A 314 -3.21 -47.89 -42.80
N LYS A 315 -3.86 -46.81 -43.22
CA LYS A 315 -4.00 -46.44 -44.63
C LYS A 315 -2.87 -45.50 -45.05
N LEU A 316 -1.77 -46.08 -45.50
CA LEU A 316 -0.68 -45.33 -46.11
C LEU A 316 -1.13 -44.73 -47.46
N LEU A 317 -0.93 -43.42 -47.65
CA LEU A 317 -1.31 -42.73 -48.89
C LEU A 317 -0.41 -43.21 -50.05
N PRO A 318 -0.94 -43.67 -51.20
CA PRO A 318 -0.06 -44.09 -52.30
C PRO A 318 0.86 -42.95 -52.77
N LEU A 319 2.11 -43.27 -53.10
CA LEU A 319 3.13 -42.25 -53.47
C LEU A 319 2.67 -41.31 -54.59
N ASN A 320 1.93 -41.81 -55.59
CA ASN A 320 1.41 -40.98 -56.67
C ASN A 320 0.37 -39.95 -56.18
N ASP A 321 -0.43 -40.30 -55.18
CA ASP A 321 -1.43 -39.41 -54.60
C ASP A 321 -0.79 -38.44 -53.60
N LEU A 322 0.24 -38.89 -52.89
CA LEU A 322 1.09 -38.01 -52.08
C LEU A 322 1.81 -36.96 -52.94
N GLU A 323 2.36 -37.36 -54.09
CA GLU A 323 3.01 -36.45 -55.05
C GLU A 323 2.03 -35.39 -55.54
N LYS A 324 0.81 -35.79 -55.95
CA LYS A 324 -0.25 -34.85 -56.35
C LYS A 324 -0.62 -33.91 -55.21
N TYR A 325 -0.73 -34.43 -53.98
CA TYR A 325 -1.05 -33.61 -52.81
C TYR A 325 0.03 -32.55 -52.59
N ILE A 326 1.30 -32.92 -52.61
CA ILE A 326 2.42 -31.99 -52.41
C ILE A 326 2.46 -30.96 -53.56
N ALA A 327 2.26 -31.39 -54.81
CA ALA A 327 2.23 -30.49 -55.96
C ALA A 327 1.09 -29.46 -55.88
N GLN A 328 -0.04 -29.84 -55.27
CA GLN A 328 -1.19 -28.96 -55.09
C GLN A 328 -1.10 -28.06 -53.85
N ASN A 329 -0.56 -28.56 -52.73
CA ASN A 329 -0.64 -27.91 -51.43
C ASN A 329 0.71 -27.35 -50.92
N GLY A 330 1.84 -27.82 -51.46
CA GLY A 330 3.17 -27.32 -51.11
C GLY A 330 3.72 -27.80 -49.76
N HIS A 331 3.03 -28.71 -49.07
CA HIS A 331 3.46 -29.34 -47.82
C HIS A 331 2.97 -30.79 -47.74
N LEU A 332 3.48 -31.55 -46.77
CA LEU A 332 3.03 -32.92 -46.51
C LEU A 332 1.61 -32.91 -45.92
N PRO A 333 0.81 -33.97 -46.16
CA PRO A 333 -0.49 -34.13 -45.50
C PRO A 333 -0.34 -34.02 -43.98
N GLU A 334 -1.28 -33.32 -43.34
CA GLU A 334 -1.35 -33.06 -41.89
C GLU A 334 -0.25 -32.15 -41.30
N VAL A 335 0.81 -31.85 -42.06
CA VAL A 335 1.80 -30.87 -41.64
C VAL A 335 1.22 -29.47 -41.86
N PRO A 336 1.16 -28.61 -40.82
CA PRO A 336 0.63 -27.27 -40.97
C PRO A 336 1.45 -26.45 -41.96
N THR A 337 0.78 -25.59 -42.70
CA THR A 337 1.43 -24.59 -43.55
C THR A 337 2.24 -23.58 -42.72
N THR A 338 3.17 -22.87 -43.36
CA THR A 338 3.89 -21.76 -42.71
C THR A 338 2.93 -20.72 -42.15
N GLU A 339 1.85 -20.39 -42.87
CA GLU A 339 0.87 -19.40 -42.44
C GLU A 339 0.09 -19.89 -41.20
N GLU A 340 -0.33 -21.15 -41.18
CA GLU A 340 -0.98 -21.76 -40.01
C GLU A 340 -0.03 -21.81 -38.81
N ALA A 341 1.23 -22.19 -39.01
CA ALA A 341 2.24 -22.24 -37.96
C ALA A 341 2.55 -20.86 -37.38
N MET A 342 2.63 -19.81 -38.22
CA MET A 342 2.85 -18.44 -37.76
C MET A 342 1.66 -17.89 -36.98
N ARG A 343 0.44 -18.27 -37.38
CA ARG A 343 -0.80 -17.77 -36.77
C ARG A 343 -1.12 -18.48 -35.46
N ASN A 344 -0.98 -19.79 -35.42
CA ASN A 344 -1.44 -20.63 -34.30
C ASN A 344 -0.30 -21.12 -33.40
N GLY A 345 0.96 -20.95 -33.81
CA GLY A 345 2.09 -21.62 -33.16
C GLY A 345 2.16 -23.10 -33.49
N ILE A 346 3.18 -23.77 -32.95
CA ILE A 346 3.39 -25.22 -33.09
C ILE A 346 3.56 -25.82 -31.71
N GLU A 347 2.68 -26.75 -31.35
CA GLU A 347 2.83 -27.55 -30.14
C GLU A 347 4.00 -28.53 -30.29
N LEU A 348 5.03 -28.37 -29.45
CA LEU A 348 6.28 -29.14 -29.54
C LEU A 348 6.02 -30.65 -29.50
N LYS A 349 5.07 -31.09 -28.67
CA LYS A 349 4.67 -32.50 -28.57
C LYS A 349 4.04 -32.98 -29.87
N GLU A 350 3.04 -32.26 -30.37
CA GLU A 350 2.28 -32.66 -31.56
C GLU A 350 3.17 -32.68 -32.79
N MET A 351 4.07 -31.70 -32.92
CA MET A 351 5.06 -31.70 -33.99
C MET A 351 6.02 -32.87 -33.87
N ASN A 352 6.51 -33.22 -32.67
CA ASN A 352 7.37 -34.39 -32.52
C ASN A 352 6.65 -35.71 -32.85
N ILE A 353 5.38 -35.84 -32.49
CA ILE A 353 4.55 -36.99 -32.85
C ILE A 353 4.29 -37.02 -34.36
N LEU A 354 3.98 -35.87 -34.96
CA LEU A 354 3.73 -35.78 -36.40
C LEU A 354 5.00 -36.06 -37.20
N LEU A 355 6.14 -35.54 -36.76
CA LEU A 355 7.44 -35.88 -37.33
C LEU A 355 7.73 -37.38 -37.18
N LEU A 356 7.45 -37.98 -36.02
CA LEU A 356 7.59 -39.41 -35.82
C LEU A 356 6.67 -40.18 -36.78
N LYS A 357 5.40 -39.79 -36.90
CA LYS A 357 4.45 -40.36 -37.87
C LYS A 357 4.99 -40.28 -39.30
N LYS A 358 5.51 -39.12 -39.72
CA LYS A 358 6.08 -38.96 -41.07
C LYS A 358 7.34 -39.78 -41.28
N ILE A 359 8.15 -39.97 -40.24
CA ILE A 359 9.31 -40.88 -40.27
C ILE A 359 8.84 -42.34 -40.40
N GLU A 360 7.78 -42.74 -39.71
CA GLU A 360 7.22 -44.09 -39.79
C GLU A 360 6.56 -44.36 -41.14
N GLU A 361 5.80 -43.39 -41.69
CA GLU A 361 5.26 -43.44 -43.06
C GLU A 361 6.38 -43.54 -44.09
N LEU A 362 7.43 -42.73 -43.95
CA LEU A 362 8.62 -42.81 -44.80
C LEU A 362 9.28 -44.19 -44.70
N THR A 363 9.34 -44.77 -43.49
CA THR A 363 9.87 -46.11 -43.26
C THR A 363 9.04 -47.16 -44.00
N LEU A 364 7.72 -47.05 -44.01
CA LEU A 364 6.85 -47.93 -44.78
C LEU A 364 7.07 -47.81 -46.30
N TYR A 365 7.17 -46.58 -46.83
CA TYR A 365 7.48 -46.39 -48.26
C TYR A 365 8.86 -46.95 -48.62
N MET A 366 9.87 -46.81 -47.77
CA MET A 366 11.20 -47.37 -47.99
C MET A 366 11.16 -48.91 -48.00
N ILE A 367 10.42 -49.53 -47.08
CA ILE A 367 10.23 -50.99 -47.07
C ILE A 367 9.52 -51.46 -48.34
N GLU A 368 8.48 -50.76 -48.79
CA GLU A 368 7.77 -51.07 -50.04
C GLU A 368 8.68 -50.93 -51.26
N GLN A 369 9.46 -49.83 -51.32
CA GLN A 369 10.41 -49.59 -52.37
C GLN A 369 11.50 -50.67 -52.41
N GLN A 370 12.05 -51.06 -51.27
CA GLN A 370 13.05 -52.12 -51.17
C GLN A 370 12.49 -53.47 -51.65
N LYS A 371 11.28 -53.85 -51.23
CA LYS A 371 10.60 -55.05 -51.74
C LYS A 371 10.43 -55.02 -53.25
N ARG A 372 10.13 -53.85 -53.82
CA ARG A 372 10.00 -53.68 -55.27
C ARG A 372 11.35 -53.80 -55.98
N ILE A 373 12.42 -53.25 -55.42
CA ILE A 373 13.79 -53.39 -55.94
C ILE A 373 14.21 -54.86 -55.94
N GLU A 374 14.05 -55.56 -54.82
CA GLU A 374 14.37 -56.99 -54.71
C GLU A 374 13.57 -57.84 -55.70
N ALA A 375 12.28 -57.52 -55.89
CA ALA A 375 11.44 -58.20 -56.89
C ALA A 375 11.84 -57.90 -58.34
N LEU A 376 12.52 -56.77 -58.60
CA LEU A 376 13.08 -56.43 -59.91
C LEU A 376 14.46 -57.06 -60.12
N GLU A 377 15.29 -57.17 -59.07
CA GLU A 377 16.61 -57.82 -59.11
C GLU A 377 16.54 -59.35 -59.15
N ALA A 378 15.46 -59.94 -58.62
CA ALA A 378 15.20 -61.38 -58.68
C ALA A 378 14.66 -61.86 -60.04
N LYS A 379 14.44 -60.96 -61.00
CA LYS A 379 14.09 -61.25 -62.39
C LYS A 379 15.32 -61.14 -63.27
#